data_AF-A6G3E0-F1
#
_entry.id   AF-A6G3E0-F1
#
_cell.length_a   1.000
_cell.length_b   1.000
_cell.length_c   1.000
_cell.angle_alpha   90.00
_cell.angle_beta   90.00
_cell.angle_gamma   90.00
#
_symmetry.space_group_name_H-M   'P 1'
#
loop_
_entity.id
_entity.type
_entity.pdbx_description
1 polymer ?
#
loop_
_entity_poly.entity_id
_entity_poly.type
_entity_poly.pdbx_seq_one_letter_code
_entity_poly.pdbx_strand_id
1 'polypeptide(L)'
;MRSLARTSRHTILVVGSSPGGEPPVAASREYQAIDDTFDRRAGLVAQYRPQSSIEDLRKQILRRCPTIVHFIGHGTPDGELVFVRDDESPQLPPHEAAARAFSTRSTVKCVVLNACNSLEQAQVIARHVSVVIGVRGDRDEWHDEAALAFTRGFYLGINEELSAQQAFALGRDALVDLDVEPELVVLVAAEGASAADIFLHSPPVPGIVDAAVADLDEGATAQLLLIATEGLRALFQQANAARQAGEFERAHGLFRDAHAQALELAKTDDDQAGELEALLGLTQLNYAVSLLHIGEEAKAIDQLIVLAKHVLGSTPSPDVAWRHSLVETLLVVRQPALAAAIVDRWSSVPPIIGAMMAVERGELPLAPGAHMAPRIRAHMALHHDRTGDVDASTELALALLDDDEFEVEVLANAVLVLGRAIVQTAVDSPELHRPLAPERRLQAVLRFSASLTAAHARMPAMAPATRTTLHEIAAEVQRHTFDTHGLVHSLRALGQDVDPRAVTIALAHEKPAPSSAPSINASPQTTRATLSSSGFWSRPTSCSGHQLISQPPTSIG
;
A
#
# COMPACT_ATOMS: atom_id res chain seq x y z
N MET A 1 3.13 -21.84 -8.05
CA MET A 1 3.03 -20.45 -8.58
C MET A 1 2.07 -19.66 -7.70
N ARG A 2 2.55 -19.15 -6.56
CA ARG A 2 1.82 -18.20 -5.71
C ARG A 2 2.33 -16.79 -6.01
N SER A 3 1.39 -15.86 -6.08
CA SER A 3 1.52 -14.47 -6.51
C SER A 3 2.63 -13.71 -5.78
N LEU A 4 3.52 -13.08 -6.55
CA LEU A 4 4.54 -12.16 -6.09
C LEU A 4 3.85 -10.90 -5.54
N ALA A 5 3.97 -10.63 -4.24
CA ALA A 5 3.79 -9.30 -3.70
C ALA A 5 4.91 -8.43 -4.27
N ARG A 6 4.59 -7.72 -5.37
CA ARG A 6 5.40 -6.61 -5.86
C ARG A 6 5.33 -5.52 -4.81
N THR A 7 6.48 -5.02 -4.38
CA THR A 7 6.60 -3.71 -3.74
C THR A 7 5.69 -2.71 -4.44
N SER A 8 4.70 -2.20 -3.70
CA SER A 8 3.53 -1.48 -4.18
C SER A 8 3.87 -0.05 -4.60
N ARG A 9 4.70 0.09 -5.65
CA ARG A 9 4.75 1.33 -6.44
C ARG A 9 3.50 1.41 -7.31
N HIS A 10 2.69 2.45 -7.11
CA HIS A 10 1.57 2.75 -8.00
C HIS A 10 2.11 3.19 -9.35
N THR A 11 1.77 2.43 -10.39
CA THR A 11 2.19 2.74 -11.75
C THR A 11 1.12 3.61 -12.41
N ILE A 12 1.54 4.73 -12.99
CA ILE A 12 0.74 5.52 -13.91
C ILE A 12 1.12 5.05 -15.31
N LEU A 13 0.21 4.33 -15.95
CA LEU A 13 0.41 3.91 -17.32
C LEU A 13 -0.05 5.04 -18.25
N VAL A 14 0.90 5.74 -18.86
CA VAL A 14 0.61 6.78 -19.85
C VAL A 14 0.60 6.13 -21.23
N VAL A 15 -0.51 6.28 -21.95
CA VAL A 15 -0.78 5.62 -23.23
C VAL A 15 -1.04 6.68 -24.28
N GLY A 16 -0.17 6.78 -25.28
CA GLY A 16 -0.35 7.66 -26.43
C GLY A 16 -1.00 6.92 -27.61
N SER A 17 -1.96 7.56 -28.26
CA SER A 17 -2.55 7.11 -29.52
C SER A 17 -2.49 8.23 -30.55
N SER A 18 -1.78 8.01 -31.65
CA SER A 18 -1.60 8.98 -32.73
C SER A 18 -1.57 8.24 -34.08
N PRO A 19 -2.71 7.74 -34.57
CA PRO A 19 -2.79 7.00 -35.82
C PRO A 19 -2.52 7.90 -37.05
N GLY A 20 -2.04 7.30 -38.13
CA GLY A 20 -1.88 7.97 -39.42
C GLY A 20 -3.23 8.41 -39.99
N GLY A 21 -3.25 9.61 -40.58
CA GLY A 21 -4.45 10.24 -41.12
C GLY A 21 -5.18 11.17 -40.15
N GLU A 22 -4.83 11.15 -38.86
CA GLU A 22 -5.25 12.15 -37.87
C GLU A 22 -4.13 13.19 -37.64
N PRO A 23 -4.45 14.39 -37.11
CA PRO A 23 -3.44 15.32 -36.62
C PRO A 23 -2.55 14.65 -35.56
N PRO A 24 -1.23 14.86 -35.58
CA PRO A 24 -0.34 14.24 -34.61
C PRO A 24 -0.61 14.77 -33.20
N VAL A 25 -0.59 13.88 -32.21
CA VAL A 25 -0.78 14.25 -30.79
C VAL A 25 0.59 14.38 -30.12
N ALA A 26 0.82 15.48 -29.41
CA ALA A 26 2.06 15.75 -28.70
C ALA A 26 2.18 14.96 -27.37
N ALA A 27 1.84 13.66 -27.38
CA ALA A 27 1.75 12.82 -26.19
C ALA A 27 3.06 12.76 -25.36
N SER A 28 4.21 12.94 -26.00
CA SER A 28 5.50 13.01 -25.31
C SER A 28 5.62 14.23 -24.38
N ARG A 29 5.03 15.39 -24.74
CA ARG A 29 5.08 16.63 -23.94
C ARG A 29 4.25 16.49 -22.67
N GLU A 30 3.08 15.88 -22.80
CA GLU A 30 2.21 15.61 -21.65
C GLU A 30 2.79 14.51 -20.76
N TYR A 31 3.32 13.42 -21.33
CA TYR A 31 4.08 12.44 -20.55
C TYR A 31 5.21 13.10 -19.76
N GLN A 32 6.00 13.97 -20.38
CA GLN A 32 7.06 14.71 -19.69
C GLN A 32 6.51 15.55 -18.54
N ALA A 33 5.39 16.25 -18.74
CA ALA A 33 4.78 17.01 -17.65
C ALA A 33 4.33 16.11 -16.48
N ILE A 34 3.82 14.90 -16.76
CA ILE A 34 3.48 13.91 -15.75
C ILE A 34 4.74 13.43 -15.02
N ASP A 35 5.77 13.04 -15.78
CA ASP A 35 7.03 12.50 -15.26
C ASP A 35 7.79 13.53 -14.41
N ASP A 36 7.83 14.79 -14.86
CA ASP A 36 8.48 15.92 -14.18
C ASP A 36 7.73 16.35 -12.90
N THR A 37 6.43 16.08 -12.80
CA THR A 37 5.63 16.40 -11.60
C THR A 37 6.02 15.50 -10.43
N PHE A 38 6.42 14.27 -10.72
CA PHE A 38 6.90 13.33 -9.72
C PHE A 38 8.40 13.53 -9.52
N ASP A 39 8.76 14.53 -8.71
CA ASP A 39 10.04 14.48 -8.02
C ASP A 39 10.12 13.16 -7.24
N ARG A 40 11.33 12.66 -7.00
CA ARG A 40 11.63 11.29 -6.49
C ARG A 40 11.04 10.93 -5.11
N ARG A 41 10.05 11.68 -4.63
CA ARG A 41 9.20 11.40 -3.47
C ARG A 41 8.15 10.33 -3.82
N ALA A 42 8.23 9.25 -3.05
CA ALA A 42 7.24 8.18 -2.82
C ALA A 42 6.44 7.60 -4.01
N GLY A 43 6.86 6.41 -4.45
CA GLY A 43 5.94 5.33 -4.81
C GLY A 43 5.20 5.43 -6.15
N LEU A 44 5.19 6.58 -6.82
CA LEU A 44 4.58 6.77 -8.13
C LEU A 44 5.62 6.66 -9.26
N VAL A 45 5.28 5.92 -10.32
CA VAL A 45 6.13 5.81 -11.51
C VAL A 45 5.26 5.95 -12.75
N ALA A 46 5.51 6.99 -13.54
CA ALA A 46 4.93 7.14 -14.86
C ALA A 46 5.66 6.23 -15.85
N GLN A 47 4.90 5.52 -16.68
CA GLN A 47 5.45 4.64 -17.70
C GLN A 47 4.76 4.88 -19.02
N TYR A 48 5.50 5.44 -19.99
CA TYR A 48 4.95 5.80 -21.29
C TYR A 48 4.90 4.62 -22.27
N ARG A 49 3.80 4.52 -23.02
CA ARG A 49 3.67 3.66 -24.21
C ARG A 49 3.09 4.45 -25.37
N PRO A 50 3.87 4.70 -26.43
CA PRO A 50 3.39 5.36 -27.62
C PRO A 50 2.65 4.38 -28.55
N GLN A 51 1.77 4.94 -29.40
CA GLN A 51 1.07 4.26 -30.50
C GLN A 51 0.34 2.97 -30.10
N SER A 52 -0.39 2.99 -28.98
CA SER A 52 -1.02 1.77 -28.48
C SER A 52 -2.31 1.41 -29.22
N SER A 53 -2.40 0.16 -29.66
CA SER A 53 -3.67 -0.47 -30.03
C SER A 53 -4.48 -0.84 -28.79
N ILE A 54 -5.78 -1.14 -28.96
CA ILE A 54 -6.61 -1.62 -27.85
C ILE A 54 -6.07 -2.94 -27.26
N GLU A 55 -5.40 -3.77 -28.05
CA GLU A 55 -4.78 -5.00 -27.57
C GLU A 55 -3.50 -4.72 -26.77
N ASP A 56 -2.68 -3.75 -27.22
CA ASP A 56 -1.52 -3.32 -26.45
C ASP A 56 -1.95 -2.74 -25.10
N LEU A 57 -2.98 -1.88 -25.06
CA LEU A 57 -3.54 -1.36 -23.81
C LEU A 57 -3.83 -2.48 -22.79
N ARG A 58 -4.54 -3.54 -23.22
CA ARG A 58 -4.83 -4.71 -22.36
C ARG A 58 -3.56 -5.39 -21.89
N LYS A 59 -2.60 -5.62 -22.80
CA LYS A 59 -1.30 -6.25 -22.48
C LYS A 59 -0.52 -5.41 -21.47
N GLN A 60 -0.50 -4.09 -21.61
CA GLN A 60 0.22 -3.19 -20.70
C GLN A 60 -0.44 -3.14 -19.32
N ILE A 61 -1.77 -3.03 -19.25
CA ILE A 61 -2.50 -3.08 -17.97
C ILE A 61 -2.22 -4.41 -17.25
N LEU A 62 -2.26 -5.54 -17.97
CA LEU A 62 -1.96 -6.86 -17.40
C LEU A 62 -0.55 -6.98 -16.85
N ARG A 63 0.44 -6.47 -17.59
CA ARG A 63 1.87 -6.59 -17.25
C ARG A 63 2.30 -5.63 -16.15
N ARG A 64 1.74 -4.43 -16.13
CA ARG A 64 2.22 -3.34 -15.29
C ARG A 64 1.39 -3.12 -14.05
N CYS A 65 0.16 -3.64 -14.03
CA CYS A 65 -0.78 -3.48 -12.93
C CYS A 65 -0.91 -2.02 -12.48
N PRO A 66 -1.25 -1.08 -13.39
CA PRO A 66 -1.32 0.32 -13.06
C PRO A 66 -2.49 0.62 -12.12
N THR A 67 -2.35 1.72 -11.38
CA THR A 67 -3.40 2.34 -10.55
C THR A 67 -4.14 3.40 -11.36
N ILE A 68 -3.38 4.17 -12.14
CA ILE A 68 -3.91 5.20 -13.04
C ILE A 68 -3.56 4.81 -14.47
N VAL A 69 -4.53 4.88 -15.38
CA VAL A 69 -4.26 4.85 -16.82
C VAL A 69 -4.58 6.23 -17.39
N HIS A 70 -3.60 6.87 -18.01
CA HIS A 70 -3.73 8.17 -18.63
C HIS A 70 -3.63 8.01 -20.14
N PHE A 71 -4.76 8.16 -20.82
CA PHE A 71 -4.87 8.04 -22.27
C PHE A 71 -4.74 9.42 -22.92
N ILE A 72 -3.85 9.53 -23.90
CA ILE A 72 -3.59 10.73 -24.68
C ILE A 72 -3.90 10.40 -26.14
N GLY A 73 -4.90 11.04 -26.72
CA GLY A 73 -5.28 10.76 -28.10
C GLY A 73 -6.49 11.56 -28.57
N HIS A 74 -7.07 11.12 -29.68
CA HIS A 74 -8.27 11.74 -30.24
C HIS A 74 -9.54 11.09 -29.72
N GLY A 75 -10.62 11.88 -29.68
CA GLY A 75 -11.99 11.39 -29.60
C GLY A 75 -12.82 11.85 -30.79
N THR A 76 -13.82 11.05 -31.16
CA THR A 76 -14.78 11.37 -32.21
C THR A 76 -15.93 12.23 -31.67
N PRO A 77 -16.73 12.89 -32.53
CA PRO A 77 -17.95 13.58 -32.09
C PRO A 77 -18.98 12.67 -31.40
N ASP A 78 -18.97 11.37 -31.74
CA ASP A 78 -19.80 10.34 -31.10
C ASP A 78 -19.15 9.77 -29.82
N GLY A 79 -18.05 10.39 -29.36
CA GLY A 79 -17.38 10.12 -28.10
C GLY A 79 -16.50 8.87 -28.06
N GLU A 80 -16.21 8.25 -29.20
CA GLU A 80 -15.32 7.09 -29.26
C GLU A 80 -13.84 7.51 -29.18
N LEU A 81 -13.02 6.73 -28.48
CA LEU A 81 -11.57 6.94 -28.46
C LEU A 81 -10.92 6.34 -29.70
N VAL A 82 -9.99 7.08 -30.30
CA VAL A 82 -9.26 6.62 -31.48
C VAL A 82 -7.96 5.92 -31.06
N PHE A 83 -7.85 4.63 -31.38
CA PHE A 83 -6.65 3.80 -31.17
C PHE A 83 -5.86 3.60 -32.47
N VAL A 84 -4.67 3.01 -32.38
CA VAL A 84 -3.81 2.71 -33.53
C VAL A 84 -3.91 1.23 -33.91
N ARG A 85 -4.06 0.92 -35.21
CA ARG A 85 -3.92 -0.46 -35.75
C ARG A 85 -2.46 -0.80 -36.05
N ASP A 86 -2.20 -2.08 -36.33
CA ASP A 86 -0.87 -2.55 -36.73
C ASP A 86 -0.37 -1.91 -38.03
N ASP A 87 -1.26 -1.41 -38.89
CA ASP A 87 -0.95 -0.68 -40.12
C ASP A 87 -0.94 0.85 -39.94
N GLU A 88 -0.84 1.31 -38.69
CA GLU A 88 -0.88 2.72 -38.25
C GLU A 88 -2.23 3.44 -38.50
N SER A 89 -3.22 2.80 -39.11
CA SER A 89 -4.53 3.41 -39.38
C SER A 89 -5.40 3.50 -38.10
N PRO A 90 -6.45 4.36 -38.09
CA PRO A 90 -7.30 4.51 -36.92
C PRO A 90 -8.13 3.25 -36.62
N GLN A 91 -8.25 2.95 -35.32
CA GLN A 91 -9.12 1.93 -34.77
C GLN A 91 -10.15 2.59 -33.85
N LEU A 92 -11.43 2.41 -34.18
CA LEU A 92 -12.57 2.86 -33.38
C LEU A 92 -13.27 1.65 -32.74
N PRO A 93 -12.83 1.21 -31.56
CA PRO A 93 -13.53 0.15 -30.84
C PRO A 93 -14.89 0.66 -30.33
N PRO A 94 -15.93 -0.19 -30.28
CA PRO A 94 -17.17 0.16 -29.60
C PRO A 94 -16.91 0.56 -28.13
N HIS A 95 -17.70 1.48 -27.57
CA HIS A 95 -17.46 2.02 -26.22
C HIS A 95 -17.26 0.95 -25.15
N GLU A 96 -18.09 -0.09 -25.15
CA GLU A 96 -17.99 -1.18 -24.19
C GLU A 96 -16.71 -2.02 -24.38
N ALA A 97 -16.23 -2.16 -25.62
CA ALA A 97 -14.98 -2.86 -25.89
C ALA A 97 -13.77 -2.08 -25.36
N ALA A 98 -13.77 -0.75 -25.52
CA ALA A 98 -12.78 0.15 -24.93
C ALA A 98 -12.86 0.11 -23.39
N ALA A 99 -14.06 0.19 -22.82
CA ALA A 99 -14.27 0.15 -21.38
C ALA A 99 -13.72 -1.13 -20.74
N ARG A 100 -14.00 -2.30 -21.34
CA ARG A 100 -13.42 -3.57 -20.91
C ARG A 100 -11.90 -3.64 -21.05
N ALA A 101 -11.29 -2.87 -21.96
CA ALA A 101 -9.84 -2.80 -22.05
C ALA A 101 -9.24 -2.07 -20.84
N PHE A 102 -9.81 -0.91 -20.47
CA PHE A 102 -9.38 -0.16 -19.28
C PHE A 102 -9.60 -0.93 -17.98
N SER A 103 -10.66 -1.73 -17.88
CA SER A 103 -10.99 -2.53 -16.70
C SER A 103 -10.38 -3.95 -16.68
N THR A 104 -9.36 -4.21 -17.51
CA THR A 104 -8.71 -5.53 -17.59
C THR A 104 -8.16 -6.02 -16.24
N ARG A 105 -7.85 -5.12 -15.31
CA ARG A 105 -7.49 -5.44 -13.92
C ARG A 105 -8.19 -4.52 -12.93
N SER A 106 -8.56 -5.07 -11.78
CA SER A 106 -9.13 -4.32 -10.64
C SER A 106 -8.16 -3.36 -9.94
N THR A 107 -6.87 -3.40 -10.31
CA THR A 107 -5.85 -2.46 -9.82
C THR A 107 -6.05 -1.06 -10.39
N VAL A 108 -6.69 -0.93 -11.57
CA VAL A 108 -6.99 0.38 -12.16
C VAL A 108 -8.10 1.03 -11.34
N LYS A 109 -7.77 2.12 -10.65
CA LYS A 109 -8.70 2.91 -9.83
C LYS A 109 -9.12 4.19 -10.52
N CYS A 110 -8.25 4.74 -11.35
CA CYS A 110 -8.50 5.97 -12.09
C CYS A 110 -8.15 5.81 -13.57
N VAL A 111 -8.99 6.36 -14.43
CA VAL A 111 -8.69 6.55 -15.85
C VAL A 111 -8.82 8.03 -16.17
N VAL A 112 -7.81 8.60 -16.81
CA VAL A 112 -7.84 9.98 -17.33
C VAL A 112 -7.86 9.91 -18.85
N LEU A 113 -8.92 10.42 -19.46
CA LEU A 113 -9.08 10.49 -20.91
C LEU A 113 -8.77 11.90 -21.38
N ASN A 114 -7.51 12.15 -21.77
CA ASN A 114 -7.17 13.35 -22.52
C ASN A 114 -7.48 13.13 -24.01
N ALA A 115 -8.76 13.28 -24.34
CA ALA A 115 -9.30 13.19 -25.70
C ALA A 115 -10.59 14.02 -25.77
N CYS A 116 -10.74 14.87 -26.79
CA CYS A 116 -11.95 15.68 -26.99
C CYS A 116 -13.21 14.81 -27.09
N ASN A 117 -14.37 15.30 -26.62
CA ASN A 117 -15.66 14.57 -26.60
C ASN A 117 -15.66 13.20 -25.89
N SER A 118 -14.68 12.89 -25.04
CA SER A 118 -14.56 11.59 -24.37
C SER A 118 -15.52 11.36 -23.18
N LEU A 119 -16.39 12.30 -22.83
CA LEU A 119 -17.31 12.17 -21.69
C LEU A 119 -18.23 10.94 -21.78
N GLU A 120 -18.78 10.65 -22.96
CA GLU A 120 -19.63 9.47 -23.14
C GLU A 120 -18.85 8.18 -22.88
N GLN A 121 -17.63 8.08 -23.41
CA GLN A 121 -16.76 6.96 -23.11
C GLN A 121 -16.40 6.87 -21.62
N ALA A 122 -16.15 8.00 -20.96
CA ALA A 122 -15.84 8.06 -19.53
C ALA A 122 -16.96 7.46 -18.68
N GLN A 123 -18.23 7.78 -19.00
CA GLN A 123 -19.40 7.22 -18.34
C GLN A 123 -19.50 5.70 -18.50
N VAL A 124 -19.14 5.16 -19.67
CA VAL A 124 -19.12 3.70 -19.90
C VAL A 124 -17.98 3.03 -19.12
N ILE A 125 -16.79 3.65 -19.04
CA ILE A 125 -15.67 3.13 -18.25
C ILE A 125 -15.99 3.15 -16.75
N ALA A 126 -16.68 4.18 -16.25
CA ALA A 126 -17.00 4.35 -14.83
C ALA A 126 -17.92 3.26 -14.26
N ARG A 127 -18.57 2.47 -15.12
CA ARG A 127 -19.29 1.25 -14.72
C ARG A 127 -18.35 0.16 -14.18
N HIS A 128 -17.07 0.24 -14.51
CA HIS A 128 -16.07 -0.79 -14.20
C HIS A 128 -14.85 -0.27 -13.43
N VAL A 129 -14.62 1.05 -13.41
CA VAL A 129 -13.47 1.72 -12.78
C VAL A 129 -13.97 2.79 -11.82
N SER A 130 -13.32 2.90 -10.65
CA SER A 130 -13.81 3.71 -9.53
C SER A 130 -13.96 5.20 -9.85
N VAL A 131 -13.00 5.79 -10.58
CA VAL A 131 -13.06 7.19 -11.05
C VAL A 131 -12.61 7.25 -12.50
N VAL A 132 -13.32 8.03 -13.32
CA VAL A 132 -12.92 8.32 -14.69
C VAL A 132 -13.05 9.81 -14.94
N ILE A 133 -12.01 10.41 -15.51
CA ILE A 133 -12.00 11.80 -15.93
C ILE A 133 -12.12 11.82 -17.45
N GLY A 134 -13.11 12.53 -17.97
CA GLY A 134 -13.34 12.70 -19.40
C GLY A 134 -13.59 14.16 -19.76
N VAL A 135 -13.52 14.45 -21.05
CA VAL A 135 -13.66 15.79 -21.61
C VAL A 135 -14.95 15.89 -22.43
N ARG A 136 -15.75 16.94 -22.21
CA ARG A 136 -16.93 17.26 -23.04
C ARG A 136 -16.64 18.26 -24.15
N GLY A 137 -15.54 19.00 -24.05
CA GLY A 137 -15.14 19.98 -25.05
C GLY A 137 -14.74 19.34 -26.38
N ASP A 138 -14.98 20.07 -27.46
CA ASP A 138 -14.51 19.70 -28.79
C ASP A 138 -13.03 20.12 -29.01
N ARG A 139 -12.55 20.07 -30.27
CA ARG A 139 -11.15 20.38 -30.59
C ARG A 139 -10.81 21.87 -30.44
N ASP A 140 -11.79 22.78 -30.53
CA ASP A 140 -11.56 24.21 -30.42
C ASP A 140 -11.55 24.64 -28.95
N GLU A 141 -12.41 24.02 -28.12
CA GLU A 141 -12.51 24.29 -26.69
C GLU A 141 -11.43 23.56 -25.87
N TRP A 142 -11.03 22.36 -26.29
CA TRP A 142 -10.03 21.52 -25.61
C TRP A 142 -8.75 21.38 -26.43
N HIS A 143 -7.90 22.42 -26.37
CA HIS A 143 -6.62 22.47 -27.06
C HIS A 143 -5.43 21.98 -26.20
N ASP A 144 -4.29 21.71 -26.83
CA ASP A 144 -3.10 21.12 -26.19
C ASP A 144 -2.65 21.83 -24.90
N GLU A 145 -2.67 23.17 -24.85
CA GLU A 145 -2.27 23.90 -23.63
C GLU A 145 -3.27 23.73 -22.47
N ALA A 146 -4.58 23.59 -22.76
CA ALA A 146 -5.59 23.32 -21.74
C ALA A 146 -5.40 21.92 -21.16
N ALA A 147 -5.18 20.93 -22.03
CA ALA A 147 -4.86 19.57 -21.63
C ALA A 147 -3.60 19.51 -20.75
N LEU A 148 -2.54 20.20 -21.16
CA LEU A 148 -1.29 20.23 -20.42
C LEU A 148 -1.44 20.91 -19.04
N ALA A 149 -2.18 22.01 -18.95
CA ALA A 149 -2.45 22.72 -17.70
C ALA A 149 -3.27 21.86 -16.73
N PHE A 150 -4.35 21.25 -17.21
CA PHE A 150 -5.14 20.30 -16.43
C PHE A 150 -4.28 19.14 -15.92
N THR A 151 -3.49 18.52 -16.80
CA THR A 151 -2.63 17.39 -16.44
C THR A 151 -1.61 17.77 -15.36
N ARG A 152 -0.98 18.96 -15.45
CA ARG A 152 -0.07 19.46 -14.42
C ARG A 152 -0.78 19.67 -13.07
N GLY A 153 -1.92 20.37 -13.07
CA GLY A 153 -2.67 20.62 -11.83
C GLY A 153 -3.18 19.33 -11.18
N PHE A 154 -3.70 18.40 -12.01
CA PHE A 154 -4.18 17.10 -11.55
C PHE A 154 -3.07 16.28 -10.92
N TYR A 155 -1.96 16.07 -11.63
CA TYR A 155 -0.88 15.23 -11.11
C TYR A 155 -0.08 15.90 -10.00
N LEU A 156 -0.05 17.24 -9.92
CA LEU A 156 0.43 17.94 -8.73
C LEU A 156 -0.42 17.54 -7.53
N GLY A 157 -1.75 17.58 -7.64
CA GLY A 157 -2.64 17.12 -6.57
C GLY A 157 -2.43 15.65 -6.18
N ILE A 158 -2.16 14.78 -7.16
CA ILE A 158 -1.82 13.37 -6.88
C ILE A 158 -0.46 13.26 -6.16
N ASN A 159 0.52 14.05 -6.56
CA ASN A 159 1.84 14.10 -5.93
C ASN A 159 1.76 14.61 -4.48
N GLU A 160 0.84 15.54 -4.21
CA GLU A 160 0.53 16.06 -2.86
C GLU A 160 -0.41 15.14 -2.05
N GLU A 161 -0.53 13.87 -2.43
CA GLU A 161 -1.33 12.84 -1.74
C GLU A 161 -2.83 13.19 -1.59
N LEU A 162 -3.36 14.08 -2.43
CA LEU A 162 -4.76 14.49 -2.36
C LEU A 162 -5.70 13.40 -2.91
N SER A 163 -6.97 13.44 -2.46
CA SER A 163 -8.01 12.60 -3.04
C SER A 163 -8.20 12.89 -4.54
N ALA A 164 -8.77 11.93 -5.28
CA ALA A 164 -9.07 12.09 -6.69
C ALA A 164 -9.95 13.32 -6.96
N GLN A 165 -10.88 13.63 -6.06
CA GLN A 165 -11.73 14.82 -6.14
C GLN A 165 -10.94 16.13 -5.99
N GLN A 166 -10.01 16.20 -5.04
CA GLN A 166 -9.20 17.39 -4.78
C GLN A 166 -8.14 17.60 -5.87
N ALA A 167 -7.49 16.52 -6.32
CA ALA A 167 -6.57 16.57 -7.45
C ALA A 167 -7.30 17.03 -8.72
N PHE A 168 -8.53 16.54 -8.96
CA PHE A 168 -9.36 17.01 -10.06
C PHE A 168 -9.70 18.51 -9.96
N ALA A 169 -9.99 19.00 -8.75
CA ALA A 169 -10.22 20.43 -8.53
C ALA A 169 -8.99 21.27 -8.88
N LEU A 170 -7.79 20.86 -8.47
CA LEU A 170 -6.54 21.55 -8.84
C LEU A 170 -6.30 21.56 -10.36
N GLY A 171 -6.63 20.47 -11.05
CA GLY A 171 -6.60 20.42 -12.51
C GLY A 171 -7.57 21.43 -13.15
N ARG A 172 -8.77 21.60 -12.59
CA ARG A 172 -9.75 22.59 -13.06
C ARG A 172 -9.32 24.02 -12.78
N ASP A 173 -8.73 24.29 -11.62
CA ASP A 173 -8.23 25.63 -11.28
C ASP A 173 -7.16 26.08 -12.28
N ALA A 174 -6.28 25.17 -12.72
CA ALA A 174 -5.28 25.45 -13.75
C ALA A 174 -5.88 25.80 -15.13
N LEU A 175 -7.13 25.43 -15.43
CA LEU A 175 -7.83 25.83 -16.64
C LEU A 175 -8.33 27.28 -16.55
N VAL A 176 -8.79 27.70 -15.37
CA VAL A 176 -9.24 29.07 -15.12
C VAL A 176 -8.10 30.07 -15.35
N ASP A 177 -6.88 29.71 -14.96
CA ASP A 177 -5.67 30.51 -15.20
C ASP A 177 -5.39 30.74 -16.71
N LEU A 178 -5.95 29.90 -17.58
CA LEU A 178 -5.83 29.99 -19.05
C LEU A 178 -7.09 30.54 -19.73
N ASP A 179 -8.09 31.02 -18.97
CA ASP A 179 -9.39 31.46 -19.51
C ASP A 179 -10.13 30.33 -20.27
N VAL A 180 -9.93 29.08 -19.84
CA VAL A 180 -10.61 27.89 -20.37
C VAL A 180 -11.71 27.48 -19.41
N GLU A 181 -12.91 27.19 -19.93
CA GLU A 181 -14.06 26.79 -19.11
C GLU A 181 -13.76 25.49 -18.33
N PRO A 182 -13.70 25.50 -16.99
CA PRO A 182 -13.34 24.33 -16.21
C PRO A 182 -14.42 23.23 -16.25
N GLU A 183 -15.63 23.53 -16.72
CA GLU A 183 -16.72 22.58 -16.95
C GLU A 183 -16.45 21.63 -18.12
N LEU A 184 -15.47 21.93 -18.98
CA LEU A 184 -15.09 21.10 -20.12
C LEU A 184 -14.50 19.74 -19.71
N VAL A 185 -13.99 19.63 -18.49
CA VAL A 185 -13.51 18.36 -17.92
C VAL A 185 -14.47 17.93 -16.82
N VAL A 186 -14.81 16.64 -16.82
CA VAL A 186 -15.80 16.07 -15.92
C VAL A 186 -15.22 14.82 -15.26
N LEU A 187 -15.33 14.76 -13.94
CA LEU A 187 -15.05 13.57 -13.15
C LEU A 187 -16.34 12.76 -13.01
N VAL A 188 -16.27 11.48 -13.36
CA VAL A 188 -17.35 10.49 -13.23
C VAL A 188 -16.92 9.42 -12.24
N ALA A 189 -17.59 9.36 -11.08
CA ALA A 189 -17.39 8.30 -10.10
C ALA A 189 -18.28 7.09 -10.42
N ALA A 190 -17.80 5.89 -10.12
CA ALA A 190 -18.61 4.67 -10.20
C ALA A 190 -19.82 4.75 -9.25
N GLU A 191 -20.87 3.99 -9.55
CA GLU A 191 -22.04 3.92 -8.68
C GLU A 191 -21.66 3.43 -7.28
N GLY A 192 -22.02 4.20 -6.25
CA GLY A 192 -21.66 3.92 -4.85
C GLY A 192 -20.22 4.28 -4.46
N ALA A 193 -19.41 4.81 -5.39
CA ALA A 193 -18.09 5.33 -5.09
C ALA A 193 -18.11 6.85 -4.87
N SER A 194 -17.24 7.33 -3.99
CA SER A 194 -17.02 8.75 -3.73
C SER A 194 -15.58 9.08 -4.10
N ALA A 195 -15.38 9.98 -5.06
CA ALA A 195 -14.04 10.40 -5.49
C ALA A 195 -13.27 11.14 -4.39
N ALA A 196 -13.95 11.67 -3.38
CA ALA A 196 -13.34 12.25 -2.19
C ALA A 196 -12.68 11.19 -1.29
N ASP A 197 -13.13 9.93 -1.38
CA ASP A 197 -12.62 8.80 -0.60
C ASP A 197 -11.64 7.92 -1.41
N ILE A 198 -11.28 8.35 -2.62
CA ILE A 198 -10.37 7.62 -3.51
C ILE A 198 -9.03 8.34 -3.58
N PHE A 199 -8.01 7.71 -3.02
CA PHE A 199 -6.64 8.19 -3.06
C PHE A 199 -5.84 7.38 -4.08
N LEU A 200 -5.09 8.05 -4.95
CA LEU A 200 -4.45 7.42 -6.13
C LEU A 200 -2.91 7.40 -6.06
N HIS A 201 -2.33 7.92 -4.98
CA HIS A 201 -0.92 7.75 -4.59
C HIS A 201 -0.68 6.38 -3.96
N SER A 202 0.58 5.89 -4.00
CA SER A 202 0.99 4.61 -3.37
C SER A 202 0.27 4.45 -2.04
N PRO A 203 -0.23 3.25 -1.68
CA PRO A 203 -0.48 3.02 -0.29
C PRO A 203 0.90 3.30 0.32
N PRO A 204 0.94 4.12 1.38
CA PRO A 204 1.85 3.75 2.44
C PRO A 204 1.71 2.24 2.57
N VAL A 205 2.77 1.43 2.64
CA VAL A 205 2.56 0.43 3.67
C VAL A 205 2.44 1.28 4.94
N PRO A 206 1.30 1.21 5.65
CA PRO A 206 1.02 2.11 6.74
C PRO A 206 2.20 2.08 7.70
N GLY A 207 2.42 3.18 8.43
CA GLY A 207 3.24 3.03 9.62
C GLY A 207 2.68 1.82 10.36
N ILE A 208 3.55 0.88 10.71
CA ILE A 208 3.16 -0.31 11.43
C ILE A 208 2.47 0.20 12.71
N VAL A 209 1.17 -0.08 12.81
CA VAL A 209 0.35 0.25 13.96
C VAL A 209 0.31 -1.00 14.83
N ASP A 210 1.19 -1.02 15.83
CA ASP A 210 1.01 -1.90 16.99
C ASP A 210 0.57 -1.08 18.22
N ALA A 211 0.08 0.15 17.98
CA ALA A 211 -0.21 1.13 19.01
C ALA A 211 -1.20 0.65 20.07
N ALA A 212 -0.85 0.94 21.32
CA ALA A 212 -1.57 0.63 22.53
C ALA A 212 -2.90 1.41 22.64
N VAL A 213 -3.91 1.06 21.83
CA VAL A 213 -5.31 1.32 22.24
C VAL A 213 -5.64 0.55 23.54
N ALA A 214 -4.75 -0.36 23.95
CA ALA A 214 -4.69 -0.96 25.28
C ALA A 214 -4.58 0.06 26.43
N ASP A 215 -3.83 1.15 26.22
CA ASP A 215 -3.39 2.08 27.26
C ASP A 215 -4.25 3.36 27.29
N LEU A 216 -5.47 3.27 26.78
CA LEU A 216 -6.48 4.24 27.14
C LEU A 216 -6.60 4.20 28.66
N ASP A 217 -6.03 5.20 29.33
CA ASP A 217 -5.88 5.34 30.78
C ASP A 217 -6.84 4.40 31.52
N GLU A 218 -6.31 3.35 32.16
CA GLU A 218 -7.11 2.29 32.78
C GLU A 218 -8.22 2.90 33.65
N GLY A 219 -8.00 4.08 34.25
CA GLY A 219 -9.00 4.85 34.96
C GLY A 219 -10.14 5.42 34.10
N ALA A 220 -9.84 6.12 33.01
CA ALA A 220 -10.84 6.72 32.11
C ALA A 220 -11.63 5.66 31.34
N THR A 221 -10.95 4.61 30.87
CA THR A 221 -11.60 3.47 30.21
C THR A 221 -12.45 2.69 31.19
N ALA A 222 -12.00 2.48 32.43
CA ALA A 222 -12.83 1.84 33.45
C ALA A 222 -14.09 2.66 33.78
N GLN A 223 -13.99 3.99 33.84
CA GLN A 223 -15.14 4.88 34.04
C GLN A 223 -16.14 4.83 32.86
N LEU A 224 -15.65 4.85 31.62
CA LEU A 224 -16.52 4.68 30.43
C LEU A 224 -17.10 3.27 30.30
N LEU A 225 -16.45 2.25 30.86
CA LEU A 225 -17.01 0.90 30.92
C LEU A 225 -17.94 0.69 32.12
N LEU A 226 -17.93 1.56 33.12
CA LEU A 226 -18.84 1.50 34.29
C LEU A 226 -20.29 1.78 33.87
N ILE A 227 -20.49 2.71 32.93
CA ILE A 227 -21.78 3.04 32.30
C ILE A 227 -22.21 2.00 31.26
N ALA A 228 -21.28 1.17 30.77
CA ALA A 228 -21.58 0.13 29.81
C ALA A 228 -22.34 -1.04 30.46
N THR A 229 -23.22 -1.68 29.69
CA THR A 229 -23.84 -2.94 30.11
C THR A 229 -22.78 -3.99 30.45
N GLU A 230 -23.10 -4.90 31.37
CA GLU A 230 -22.18 -5.97 31.79
C GLU A 230 -21.68 -6.80 30.59
N GLY A 231 -22.54 -7.03 29.60
CA GLY A 231 -22.18 -7.71 28.35
C GLY A 231 -21.14 -6.95 27.53
N LEU A 232 -21.29 -5.63 27.36
CA LEU A 232 -20.35 -4.81 26.60
C LEU A 232 -18.98 -4.73 27.29
N ARG A 233 -18.98 -4.57 28.61
CA ARG A 233 -17.75 -4.60 29.42
C ARG A 233 -17.02 -5.92 29.28
N ALA A 234 -17.75 -7.05 29.33
CA ALA A 234 -17.19 -8.38 29.18
C ALA A 234 -16.59 -8.60 27.78
N LEU A 235 -17.27 -8.15 26.71
CA LEU A 235 -16.74 -8.23 25.34
C LEU A 235 -15.44 -7.45 25.20
N PHE A 236 -15.40 -6.22 25.70
CA PHE A 236 -14.22 -5.36 25.59
C PHE A 236 -13.01 -5.92 26.36
N GLN A 237 -13.23 -6.46 27.56
CA GLN A 237 -12.20 -7.15 28.35
C GLN A 237 -11.67 -8.39 27.63
N GLN A 238 -12.57 -9.22 27.08
CA GLN A 238 -12.18 -10.41 26.31
C GLN A 238 -11.41 -10.03 25.04
N ALA A 239 -11.82 -8.96 24.36
CA ALA A 239 -11.15 -8.47 23.16
C ALA A 239 -9.71 -8.05 23.47
N ASN A 240 -9.51 -7.29 24.54
CA ASN A 240 -8.18 -6.87 25.00
C ASN A 240 -7.31 -8.05 25.43
N ALA A 241 -7.86 -9.01 26.18
CA ALA A 241 -7.14 -10.21 26.58
C ALA A 241 -6.72 -11.06 25.37
N ALA A 242 -7.62 -11.25 24.39
CA ALA A 242 -7.31 -11.95 23.14
C ALA A 242 -6.20 -11.24 22.37
N ARG A 243 -6.25 -9.91 22.27
CA ARG A 243 -5.20 -9.11 21.62
C ARG A 243 -3.84 -9.25 22.32
N GLN A 244 -3.80 -9.15 23.65
CA GLN A 244 -2.58 -9.34 24.45
C GLN A 244 -1.99 -10.75 24.32
N ALA A 245 -2.84 -11.76 24.11
CA ALA A 245 -2.43 -13.13 23.84
C ALA A 245 -1.99 -13.38 22.38
N GLY A 246 -2.04 -12.36 21.50
CA GLY A 246 -1.73 -12.49 20.07
C GLY A 246 -2.85 -13.14 19.24
N GLU A 247 -4.06 -13.29 19.78
CA GLU A 247 -5.23 -13.84 19.10
C GLU A 247 -6.00 -12.75 18.32
N PHE A 248 -5.32 -12.07 17.39
CA PHE A 248 -5.84 -10.85 16.73
C PHE A 248 -7.16 -11.03 15.98
N GLU A 249 -7.38 -12.17 15.31
CA GLU A 249 -8.65 -12.49 14.63
C GLU A 249 -9.82 -12.60 15.62
N ARG A 250 -9.57 -13.22 16.78
CA ARG A 250 -10.56 -13.34 17.85
C ARG A 250 -10.82 -11.97 18.47
N ALA A 251 -9.78 -11.20 18.73
CA ALA A 251 -9.89 -9.83 19.24
C ALA A 251 -10.71 -8.95 18.29
N HIS A 252 -10.47 -9.05 16.98
CA HIS A 252 -11.25 -8.35 15.96
C HIS A 252 -12.75 -8.67 16.03
N GLY A 253 -13.10 -9.97 16.07
CA GLY A 253 -14.50 -10.39 16.22
C GLY A 253 -15.15 -9.81 17.47
N LEU A 254 -14.45 -9.83 18.61
CA LEU A 254 -14.95 -9.30 19.87
C LEU A 254 -15.10 -7.77 19.87
N PHE A 255 -14.17 -7.02 19.26
CA PHE A 255 -14.29 -5.56 19.14
C PHE A 255 -15.42 -5.14 18.19
N ARG A 256 -15.62 -5.89 17.10
CA ARG A 256 -16.78 -5.69 16.22
C ARG A 256 -18.08 -5.86 16.98
N ASP A 257 -18.20 -6.93 17.76
CA ASP A 257 -19.41 -7.24 18.53
C ASP A 257 -19.62 -6.22 19.66
N ALA A 258 -18.55 -5.77 20.32
CA ALA A 258 -18.60 -4.68 21.30
C ALA A 258 -19.09 -3.37 20.68
N HIS A 259 -18.57 -2.99 19.52
CA HIS A 259 -19.01 -1.78 18.81
C HIS A 259 -20.49 -1.87 18.38
N ALA A 260 -20.92 -3.03 17.87
CA ALA A 260 -22.33 -3.24 17.52
C ALA A 260 -23.25 -3.10 18.75
N GLN A 261 -22.84 -3.61 19.91
CA GLN A 261 -23.62 -3.47 21.14
C GLN A 261 -23.65 -2.03 21.66
N ALA A 262 -22.54 -1.28 21.54
CA ALA A 262 -22.50 0.14 21.88
C ALA A 262 -23.44 0.97 20.98
N LEU A 263 -23.52 0.61 19.68
CA LEU A 263 -24.44 1.24 18.73
C LEU A 263 -25.90 1.03 19.11
N GLU A 264 -26.27 -0.14 19.63
CA GLU A 264 -27.64 -0.39 20.12
C GLU A 264 -27.94 0.38 21.40
N LEU A 265 -26.99 0.46 22.34
CA LEU A 265 -27.14 1.24 23.57
C LEU A 265 -27.35 2.74 23.26
N ALA A 266 -26.63 3.26 22.27
CA ALA A 266 -26.75 4.64 21.78
C ALA A 266 -28.15 5.02 21.28
N LYS A 267 -29.00 4.04 20.93
CA LYS A 267 -30.37 4.29 20.45
C LYS A 267 -31.39 4.41 21.57
N THR A 268 -31.05 4.00 22.80
CA THR A 268 -32.04 3.76 23.85
C THR A 268 -32.02 4.79 24.99
N ASP A 269 -30.98 5.63 25.10
CA ASP A 269 -30.75 6.42 26.32
C ASP A 269 -30.36 7.87 26.00
N ASP A 270 -31.28 8.81 26.25
CA ASP A 270 -31.12 10.25 25.95
C ASP A 270 -30.48 11.02 27.13
N ASP A 271 -30.55 10.46 28.34
CA ASP A 271 -30.13 11.14 29.59
C ASP A 271 -28.60 11.11 29.81
N GLN A 272 -27.86 10.25 29.11
CA GLN A 272 -26.39 10.09 29.21
C GLN A 272 -25.63 10.33 27.89
N ALA A 273 -26.15 11.23 27.03
CA ALA A 273 -25.67 11.41 25.66
C ALA A 273 -24.14 11.57 25.50
N GLY A 274 -23.47 12.33 26.37
CA GLY A 274 -22.01 12.56 26.26
C GLY A 274 -21.14 11.37 26.67
N GLU A 275 -21.56 10.62 27.69
CA GLU A 275 -20.90 9.42 28.18
C GLU A 275 -21.04 8.27 27.17
N LEU A 276 -22.22 8.16 26.55
CA LEU A 276 -22.55 7.20 25.51
C LEU A 276 -21.83 7.50 24.19
N GLU A 277 -21.68 8.78 23.82
CA GLU A 277 -20.83 9.21 22.70
C GLU A 277 -19.38 8.77 22.89
N ALA A 278 -18.83 8.97 24.09
CA ALA A 278 -17.45 8.59 24.39
C ALA A 278 -17.25 7.06 24.33
N LEU A 279 -18.23 6.28 24.80
CA LEU A 279 -18.21 4.81 24.70
C LEU A 279 -18.34 4.33 23.24
N LEU A 280 -19.18 4.97 22.43
CA LEU A 280 -19.31 4.65 21.01
C LEU A 280 -18.01 4.94 20.26
N GLY A 281 -17.41 6.12 20.48
CA GLY A 281 -16.14 6.49 19.86
C GLY A 281 -14.99 5.56 20.27
N LEU A 282 -14.93 5.20 21.55
CA LEU A 282 -13.98 4.22 22.08
C LEU A 282 -14.09 2.86 21.37
N THR A 283 -15.30 2.29 21.29
CA THR A 283 -15.51 0.97 20.68
C THR A 283 -15.26 1.00 19.17
N GLN A 284 -15.65 2.08 18.49
CA GLN A 284 -15.39 2.25 17.06
C GLN A 284 -13.90 2.35 16.76
N LEU A 285 -13.13 3.11 17.56
CA LEU A 285 -11.68 3.21 17.40
C LEU A 285 -11.00 1.84 17.55
N ASN A 286 -11.37 1.09 18.59
CA ASN A 286 -10.81 -0.25 18.81
C ASN A 286 -11.18 -1.23 17.70
N TYR A 287 -12.42 -1.15 17.19
CA TYR A 287 -12.84 -1.92 16.03
C TYR A 287 -12.00 -1.56 14.80
N ALA A 288 -11.81 -0.28 14.50
CA ALA A 288 -10.99 0.18 13.40
C ALA A 288 -9.52 -0.27 13.51
N VAL A 289 -8.92 -0.14 14.69
CA VAL A 289 -7.54 -0.60 14.92
C VAL A 289 -7.43 -2.13 14.83
N SER A 290 -8.46 -2.87 15.24
CA SER A 290 -8.48 -4.32 15.05
C SER A 290 -8.47 -4.75 13.58
N LEU A 291 -9.07 -3.94 12.68
CA LEU A 291 -8.99 -4.14 11.23
C LEU A 291 -7.56 -3.94 10.71
N LEU A 292 -6.84 -2.93 11.22
CA LEU A 292 -5.41 -2.72 10.90
C LEU A 292 -4.58 -3.96 11.29
N HIS A 293 -4.80 -4.52 12.47
CA HIS A 293 -4.04 -5.68 12.94
C HIS A 293 -4.18 -6.91 12.03
N ILE A 294 -5.36 -7.14 11.46
CA ILE A 294 -5.64 -8.26 10.56
C ILE A 294 -5.36 -7.94 9.07
N GLY A 295 -4.90 -6.74 8.76
CA GLY A 295 -4.51 -6.34 7.40
C GLY A 295 -5.68 -5.83 6.54
N GLU A 296 -6.82 -5.51 7.15
CA GLU A 296 -8.01 -4.95 6.49
C GLU A 296 -7.95 -3.42 6.49
N GLU A 297 -6.83 -2.86 6.00
CA GLU A 297 -6.48 -1.44 6.13
C GLU A 297 -7.52 -0.50 5.52
N ALA A 298 -8.02 -0.79 4.31
CA ALA A 298 -9.03 0.06 3.66
C ALA A 298 -10.29 0.19 4.54
N LYS A 299 -10.77 -0.93 5.09
CA LYS A 299 -11.93 -0.92 6.00
C LYS A 299 -11.61 -0.17 7.29
N ALA A 300 -10.38 -0.29 7.81
CA ALA A 300 -9.97 0.44 8.99
C ALA A 300 -10.00 1.96 8.75
N ILE A 301 -9.45 2.42 7.64
CA ILE A 301 -9.45 3.84 7.24
C ILE A 301 -10.88 4.34 7.10
N ASP A 302 -11.78 3.58 6.45
CA ASP A 302 -13.20 3.94 6.37
C ASP A 302 -13.83 4.15 7.75
N GLN A 303 -13.57 3.23 8.70
CA GLN A 303 -14.08 3.35 10.06
C GLN A 303 -13.50 4.57 10.81
N LEU A 304 -12.21 4.85 10.63
CA LEU A 304 -11.54 6.01 11.24
C LEU A 304 -12.07 7.32 10.67
N ILE A 305 -12.33 7.41 9.36
CA ILE A 305 -12.91 8.58 8.71
C ILE A 305 -14.32 8.84 9.25
N VAL A 306 -15.15 7.79 9.36
CA VAL A 306 -16.50 7.92 9.94
C VAL A 306 -16.41 8.45 11.37
N LEU A 307 -15.53 7.88 12.19
CA LEU A 307 -15.33 8.31 13.58
C LEU A 307 -14.85 9.76 13.67
N ALA A 308 -13.90 10.15 12.83
CA ALA A 308 -13.37 11.50 12.78
C ALA A 308 -14.44 12.53 12.37
N LYS A 309 -15.27 12.22 11.36
CA LYS A 309 -16.41 13.07 10.96
C LYS A 309 -17.39 13.24 12.13
N HIS A 310 -17.64 12.18 12.90
CA HIS A 310 -18.46 12.26 14.10
C HIS A 310 -17.86 13.20 15.17
N VAL A 311 -16.57 13.06 15.46
CA VAL A 311 -15.83 13.96 16.39
C VAL A 311 -15.87 15.42 15.92
N LEU A 312 -15.75 15.67 14.62
CA LEU A 312 -15.87 17.01 14.03
C LEU A 312 -17.28 17.60 14.17
N GLY A 313 -18.31 16.76 14.30
CA GLY A 313 -19.68 17.18 14.55
C GLY A 313 -20.01 17.40 16.03
N SER A 314 -19.23 16.86 16.96
CA SER A 314 -19.53 16.92 18.40
C SER A 314 -18.79 18.04 19.15
N THR A 315 -19.05 18.18 20.46
CA THR A 315 -18.43 19.22 21.28
C THR A 315 -16.91 19.04 21.36
N PRO A 316 -16.13 20.10 21.10
CA PRO A 316 -14.68 20.04 21.18
C PRO A 316 -14.25 19.84 22.63
N SER A 317 -13.56 18.73 22.89
CA SER A 317 -12.91 18.47 24.17
C SER A 317 -11.71 17.54 23.94
N PRO A 318 -10.51 17.90 24.44
CA PRO A 318 -9.34 17.03 24.44
C PRO A 318 -9.38 15.99 25.57
N ASP A 319 -10.25 16.11 26.58
CA ASP A 319 -10.15 15.35 27.83
C ASP A 319 -10.48 13.84 27.72
N VAL A 320 -10.73 13.34 26.50
CA VAL A 320 -11.07 11.93 26.29
C VAL A 320 -9.91 11.21 25.60
N ALA A 321 -9.24 10.32 26.32
CA ALA A 321 -8.03 9.61 25.88
C ALA A 321 -8.17 8.96 24.49
N TRP A 322 -9.35 8.44 24.13
CA TRP A 322 -9.56 7.83 22.82
C TRP A 322 -9.50 8.83 21.67
N ARG A 323 -9.81 10.11 21.89
CA ARG A 323 -9.68 11.15 20.86
C ARG A 323 -8.21 11.45 20.57
N HIS A 324 -7.34 11.36 21.57
CA HIS A 324 -5.89 11.43 21.37
C HIS A 324 -5.41 10.24 20.52
N SER A 325 -5.79 9.02 20.91
CA SER A 325 -5.45 7.81 20.16
C SER A 325 -6.02 7.83 18.73
N LEU A 326 -7.20 8.41 18.51
CA LEU A 326 -7.75 8.62 17.17
C LEU A 326 -6.82 9.51 16.34
N VAL A 327 -6.43 10.68 16.87
CA VAL A 327 -5.54 11.60 16.16
C VAL A 327 -4.19 10.95 15.86
N GLU A 328 -3.58 10.26 16.82
CA GLU A 328 -2.34 9.49 16.58
C GLU A 328 -2.54 8.44 15.50
N THR A 329 -3.63 7.65 15.56
CA THR A 329 -3.92 6.62 14.56
C THR A 329 -4.08 7.23 13.17
N LEU A 330 -4.83 8.34 13.06
CA LEU A 330 -5.01 9.09 11.80
C LEU A 330 -3.66 9.54 11.22
N LEU A 331 -2.75 10.05 12.04
CA LEU A 331 -1.41 10.45 11.60
C LEU A 331 -0.62 9.24 11.07
N VAL A 332 -0.68 8.09 11.75
CA VAL A 332 0.03 6.88 11.33
C VAL A 332 -0.57 6.26 10.04
N VAL A 333 -1.89 6.31 9.87
CA VAL A 333 -2.59 5.87 8.65
C VAL A 333 -2.65 6.94 7.55
N ARG A 334 -1.81 7.98 7.65
CA ARG A 334 -1.68 9.07 6.68
C ARG A 334 -2.97 9.84 6.40
N GLN A 335 -3.65 10.25 7.45
CA GLN A 335 -4.77 11.18 7.41
C GLN A 335 -4.44 12.48 8.18
N PRO A 336 -3.33 13.18 7.87
CA PRO A 336 -2.87 14.33 8.63
C PRO A 336 -3.82 15.53 8.54
N ALA A 337 -4.52 15.71 7.41
CA ALA A 337 -5.51 16.78 7.26
C ALA A 337 -6.72 16.58 8.19
N LEU A 338 -7.17 15.34 8.35
CA LEU A 338 -8.28 15.01 9.23
C LEU A 338 -7.88 15.11 10.70
N ALA A 339 -6.66 14.66 11.03
CA ALA A 339 -6.06 14.86 12.33
C ALA A 339 -5.97 16.37 12.68
N ALA A 340 -5.45 17.20 11.76
CA ALA A 340 -5.36 18.65 11.93
C ALA A 340 -6.74 19.27 12.19
N ALA A 341 -7.74 18.92 11.39
CA ALA A 341 -9.10 19.46 11.55
C ALA A 341 -9.71 19.16 12.93
N ILE A 342 -9.41 17.99 13.52
CA ILE A 342 -9.84 17.65 14.88
C ILE A 342 -9.08 18.51 15.90
N VAL A 343 -7.75 18.57 15.78
CA VAL A 343 -6.86 19.27 16.71
C VAL A 343 -7.14 20.78 16.73
N ASP A 344 -7.46 21.39 15.59
CA ASP A 344 -7.79 22.82 15.46
C ASP A 344 -9.02 23.23 16.28
N ARG A 345 -9.88 22.27 16.63
CA ARG A 345 -11.05 22.51 17.48
C ARG A 345 -10.73 22.40 18.97
N TRP A 346 -9.56 21.91 19.37
CA TRP A 346 -9.20 21.73 20.78
C TRP A 346 -8.68 23.02 21.40
N SER A 347 -9.08 23.30 22.65
CA SER A 347 -8.58 24.44 23.42
C SER A 347 -7.13 24.29 23.86
N SER A 348 -6.64 23.06 23.93
CA SER A 348 -5.26 22.69 24.26
C SER A 348 -4.89 21.42 23.51
N VAL A 349 -3.64 21.34 23.06
CA VAL A 349 -3.12 20.19 22.32
C VAL A 349 -2.11 19.45 23.19
N PRO A 350 -2.27 18.13 23.41
CA PRO A 350 -1.28 17.33 24.13
C PRO A 350 0.12 17.45 23.48
N PRO A 351 1.20 17.51 24.27
CA PRO A 351 2.55 17.70 23.74
C PRO A 351 2.96 16.69 22.66
N ILE A 352 2.60 15.42 22.82
CA ILE A 352 2.91 14.35 21.84
C ILE A 352 2.20 14.58 20.50
N ILE A 353 0.91 14.92 20.54
CA ILE A 353 0.13 15.25 19.34
C ILE A 353 0.66 16.52 18.68
N GLY A 354 0.96 17.55 19.47
CA GLY A 354 1.54 18.80 18.97
C GLY A 354 2.86 18.56 18.25
N ALA A 355 3.72 17.70 18.80
CA ALA A 355 4.98 17.31 18.17
C ALA A 355 4.77 16.51 16.88
N MET A 356 3.88 15.50 16.86
CA MET A 356 3.58 14.75 15.63
C MET A 356 2.96 15.65 14.55
N MET A 357 2.08 16.57 14.92
CA MET A 357 1.53 17.55 13.98
C MET A 357 2.61 18.49 13.41
N ALA A 358 3.57 18.90 14.23
CA ALA A 358 4.71 19.71 13.77
C ALA A 358 5.62 18.92 12.79
N VAL A 359 5.75 17.59 12.97
CA VAL A 359 6.40 16.73 11.98
C VAL A 359 5.66 16.81 10.64
N GLU A 360 4.35 16.61 10.63
CA GLU A 360 3.57 16.62 9.38
C GLU A 360 3.58 17.96 8.66
N ARG A 361 3.73 19.07 9.39
CA ARG A 361 3.88 20.41 8.80
C ARG A 361 5.32 20.75 8.39
N GLY A 362 6.29 19.86 8.63
CA GLY A 362 7.70 20.12 8.36
C GLY A 362 8.32 21.20 9.26
N GLU A 363 7.75 21.42 10.45
CA GLU A 363 8.17 22.47 11.40
C GLU A 363 9.29 22.02 12.34
N LEU A 364 9.57 20.72 12.42
CA LEU A 364 10.64 20.17 13.25
C LEU A 364 12.00 20.14 12.52
N PRO A 365 13.12 20.29 13.26
CA PRO A 365 14.45 20.21 12.67
C PRO A 365 14.74 18.83 12.06
N LEU A 366 15.47 18.83 10.93
CA LEU A 366 15.85 17.64 10.16
C LEU A 366 16.60 16.57 10.98
N ALA A 367 17.36 16.98 12.00
CA ALA A 367 18.07 16.07 12.91
C ALA A 367 17.52 16.25 14.34
N PRO A 368 16.64 15.36 14.82
CA PRO A 368 16.17 15.40 16.19
C PRO A 368 17.29 14.95 17.12
N GLY A 369 17.49 15.69 18.22
CA GLY A 369 18.43 15.25 19.26
C GLY A 369 17.91 14.00 19.99
N ALA A 370 18.82 13.23 20.59
CA ALA A 370 18.51 12.02 21.37
C ALA A 370 17.51 12.22 22.54
N HIS A 371 17.23 13.47 22.92
CA HIS A 371 16.27 13.85 23.95
C HIS A 371 14.79 13.73 23.49
N MET A 372 14.54 13.55 22.19
CA MET A 372 13.19 13.39 21.66
C MET A 372 12.69 11.95 21.84
N ALA A 373 11.43 11.80 22.26
CA ALA A 373 10.83 10.50 22.52
C ALA A 373 10.91 9.56 21.28
N PRO A 374 11.23 8.27 21.46
CA PRO A 374 11.37 7.32 20.34
C PRO A 374 10.15 7.26 19.41
N ARG A 375 8.93 7.38 19.95
CA ARG A 375 7.68 7.43 19.16
C ARG A 375 7.66 8.61 18.19
N ILE A 376 8.08 9.81 18.62
CA ILE A 376 8.14 10.99 17.74
C ILE A 376 9.23 10.80 16.68
N ARG A 377 10.42 10.31 17.06
CA ARG A 377 11.50 10.02 16.11
C ARG A 377 11.08 8.97 15.06
N ALA A 378 10.33 7.94 15.46
CA ALA A 378 9.76 6.95 14.55
C ALA A 378 8.74 7.58 13.59
N HIS A 379 7.88 8.46 14.10
CA HIS A 379 6.94 9.22 13.26
C HIS A 379 7.67 10.16 12.28
N MET A 380 8.76 10.81 12.69
CA MET A 380 9.65 11.57 11.81
C MET A 380 10.28 10.69 10.73
N ALA A 381 10.80 9.51 11.09
CA ALA A 381 11.38 8.58 10.13
C ALA A 381 10.35 8.17 9.07
N LEU A 382 9.11 7.88 9.48
CA LEU A 382 7.99 7.61 8.58
C LEU A 382 7.61 8.84 7.74
N HIS A 383 7.66 10.04 8.29
CA HIS A 383 7.45 11.29 7.53
C HIS A 383 8.52 11.52 6.46
N HIS A 384 9.80 11.31 6.78
CA HIS A 384 10.87 11.42 5.79
C HIS A 384 10.82 10.30 4.74
N ASP A 385 10.45 9.07 5.13
CA ASP A 385 10.18 7.98 4.17
C ASP A 385 9.06 8.36 3.20
N ARG A 386 7.97 8.94 3.72
CA ARG A 386 6.84 9.45 2.95
C ARG A 386 7.23 10.55 1.98
N THR A 387 7.97 11.53 2.48
CA THR A 387 8.40 12.67 1.69
C THR A 387 9.67 12.36 0.88
N GLY A 388 10.07 11.09 0.75
CA GLY A 388 11.20 10.67 -0.09
C GLY A 388 12.57 11.20 0.32
N ASP A 389 12.71 11.75 1.53
CA ASP A 389 14.01 12.12 2.09
C ASP A 389 14.70 10.87 2.66
N VAL A 390 15.34 10.12 1.75
CA VAL A 390 15.95 8.82 2.06
C VAL A 390 17.11 8.97 3.05
N ASP A 391 17.88 10.05 2.98
CA ASP A 391 19.00 10.29 3.90
C ASP A 391 18.47 10.51 5.32
N ALA A 392 17.52 11.43 5.50
CA ALA A 392 16.96 11.72 6.82
C ALA A 392 16.21 10.52 7.41
N SER A 393 15.41 9.81 6.60
CA SER A 393 14.68 8.63 7.06
C SER A 393 15.61 7.48 7.46
N THR A 394 16.72 7.29 6.74
CA THR A 394 17.76 6.30 7.06
C THR A 394 18.49 6.66 8.36
N GLU A 395 18.92 7.92 8.51
CA GLU A 395 19.63 8.36 9.71
C GLU A 395 18.78 8.19 10.96
N LEU A 396 17.50 8.60 10.90
CA LEU A 396 16.55 8.43 11.99
C LEU A 396 16.30 6.95 12.32
N ALA A 397 16.10 6.11 11.29
CA ALA A 397 15.88 4.69 11.49
C ALA A 397 17.10 4.01 12.13
N LEU A 398 18.32 4.35 11.69
CA LEU A 398 19.55 3.84 12.30
C LEU A 398 19.68 4.27 13.76
N ALA A 399 19.44 5.56 14.05
CA ALA A 399 19.50 6.08 15.41
C ALA A 399 18.48 5.40 16.34
N LEU A 400 17.25 5.15 15.86
CA LEU A 400 16.23 4.40 16.61
C LEU A 400 16.65 2.95 16.89
N LEU A 401 17.33 2.32 15.94
CA LEU A 401 17.81 0.94 16.08
C LEU A 401 19.08 0.83 16.94
N ASP A 402 19.71 1.96 17.27
CA ASP A 402 20.85 2.06 18.19
C ASP A 402 20.45 2.29 19.65
N ASP A 403 19.17 2.61 19.92
CA ASP A 403 18.65 2.74 21.29
C ASP A 403 18.57 1.37 21.99
N ASP A 404 18.82 1.31 23.31
CA ASP A 404 18.84 0.05 24.06
C ASP A 404 17.43 -0.49 24.42
N GLU A 405 16.39 0.34 24.38
CA GLU A 405 15.00 -0.04 24.67
C GLU A 405 14.01 0.60 23.68
N PHE A 406 13.14 -0.23 23.09
CA PHE A 406 12.09 0.23 22.17
C PHE A 406 10.79 -0.55 22.32
N GLU A 407 9.67 0.17 22.18
CA GLU A 407 8.36 -0.41 21.94
C GLU A 407 8.38 -1.26 20.66
N VAL A 408 7.51 -2.29 20.60
CA VAL A 408 7.44 -3.21 19.44
C VAL A 408 7.15 -2.42 18.16
N GLU A 409 6.26 -1.44 18.25
CA GLU A 409 5.85 -0.55 17.16
C GLU A 409 7.02 0.29 16.62
N VAL A 410 7.80 0.89 17.53
CA VAL A 410 8.96 1.73 17.17
C VAL A 410 10.02 0.91 16.45
N LEU A 411 10.33 -0.29 16.95
CA LEU A 411 11.24 -1.22 16.30
C LEU A 411 10.76 -1.59 14.90
N ALA A 412 9.50 -1.99 14.79
CA ALA A 412 8.93 -2.44 13.53
C ALA A 412 8.93 -1.32 12.47
N ASN A 413 8.56 -0.10 12.87
CA ASN A 413 8.62 1.08 12.00
C ASN A 413 10.04 1.42 11.57
N ALA A 414 11.03 1.41 12.48
CA ALA A 414 12.42 1.68 12.14
C ALA A 414 13.00 0.64 11.16
N VAL A 415 12.72 -0.65 11.38
CA VAL A 415 13.12 -1.73 10.45
C VAL A 415 12.47 -1.54 9.08
N LEU A 416 11.17 -1.23 9.05
CA LEU A 416 10.44 -0.99 7.81
C LEU A 416 11.05 0.17 6.99
N VAL A 417 11.25 1.33 7.63
CA VAL A 417 11.83 2.52 6.99
C VAL A 417 13.23 2.23 6.46
N LEU A 418 14.08 1.61 7.27
CA LEU A 418 15.45 1.26 6.86
C LEU A 418 15.45 0.29 5.66
N GLY A 419 14.56 -0.70 5.68
CA GLY A 419 14.40 -1.65 4.59
C GLY A 419 13.98 -0.96 3.28
N ARG A 420 13.04 -0.01 3.35
CA ARG A 420 12.60 0.77 2.17
C ARG A 420 13.70 1.65 1.62
N ALA A 421 14.47 2.33 2.47
CA ALA A 421 15.60 3.13 2.03
C ALA A 421 16.62 2.28 1.25
N ILE A 422 16.94 1.08 1.74
CA ILE A 422 17.83 0.14 1.04
C ILE A 422 17.27 -0.24 -0.33
N VAL A 423 15.98 -0.60 -0.40
CA VAL A 423 15.31 -0.97 -1.66
C VAL A 423 15.32 0.18 -2.65
N GLN A 424 14.94 1.38 -2.21
CA GLN A 424 14.89 2.58 -3.04
C GLN A 424 16.26 2.88 -3.66
N THR A 425 17.33 2.74 -2.86
CA THR A 425 18.70 2.97 -3.37
C THR A 425 19.19 1.93 -4.37
N ALA A 426 18.60 0.74 -4.36
CA ALA A 426 18.97 -0.34 -5.27
C ALA A 426 18.30 -0.21 -6.64
N VAL A 427 17.05 0.29 -6.69
CA VAL A 427 16.27 0.40 -7.93
C VAL A 427 16.75 1.57 -8.81
N ASP A 428 17.32 2.62 -8.21
CA ASP A 428 17.66 3.88 -8.88
C ASP A 428 19.01 3.87 -9.66
N SER A 429 19.52 2.69 -10.05
CA SER A 429 20.79 2.55 -10.77
C SER A 429 20.55 2.40 -12.28
N PRO A 430 20.99 3.36 -13.11
CA PRO A 430 22.35 3.19 -13.65
C PRO A 430 23.37 4.28 -13.31
N GLU A 431 23.25 5.55 -13.70
CA GLU A 431 24.47 6.38 -13.82
C GLU A 431 24.44 7.83 -13.31
N LEU A 432 23.45 8.27 -12.51
CA LEU A 432 23.56 9.64 -11.95
C LEU A 432 23.25 9.90 -10.47
N HIS A 433 22.42 9.13 -9.76
CA HIS A 433 22.10 9.48 -8.37
C HIS A 433 21.77 8.25 -7.52
N ARG A 434 22.77 7.67 -6.83
CA ARG A 434 22.50 6.76 -5.69
C ARG A 434 22.00 7.62 -4.52
N PRO A 435 20.82 7.36 -3.95
CA PRO A 435 20.29 8.13 -2.81
C PRO A 435 21.13 7.98 -1.53
N LEU A 436 21.89 6.89 -1.39
CA LEU A 436 22.80 6.67 -0.26
C LEU A 436 24.22 6.43 -0.79
N ALA A 437 25.21 6.99 -0.09
CA ALA A 437 26.62 6.68 -0.31
C ALA A 437 26.89 5.16 -0.14
N PRO A 438 27.81 4.55 -0.90
CA PRO A 438 28.08 3.11 -0.84
C PRO A 438 28.37 2.57 0.57
N GLU A 439 29.14 3.33 1.35
CA GLU A 439 29.50 2.99 2.74
C GLU A 439 28.25 3.00 3.64
N ARG A 440 27.42 4.03 3.52
CA ARG A 440 26.15 4.16 4.27
C ARG A 440 25.17 3.06 3.90
N ARG A 441 25.10 2.68 2.62
CA ARG A 441 24.25 1.57 2.16
C ARG A 441 24.68 0.24 2.79
N LEU A 442 25.99 -0.04 2.85
CA LEU A 442 26.48 -1.24 3.52
C LEU A 442 26.12 -1.25 5.01
N GLN A 443 26.31 -0.12 5.70
CA GLN A 443 25.92 0.03 7.11
C GLN A 443 24.42 -0.21 7.30
N ALA A 444 23.58 0.39 6.45
CA ALA A 444 22.13 0.20 6.47
C ALA A 444 21.75 -1.28 6.29
N VAL A 445 22.34 -1.99 5.33
CA VAL A 445 22.08 -3.42 5.10
C VAL A 445 22.47 -4.27 6.30
N LEU A 446 23.66 -4.03 6.88
CA LEU A 446 24.12 -4.77 8.05
C LEU A 446 23.21 -4.52 9.26
N ARG A 447 22.84 -3.26 9.51
CA ARG A 447 21.96 -2.89 10.62
C ARG A 447 20.56 -3.45 10.43
N PHE A 448 20.00 -3.34 9.23
CA PHE A 448 18.71 -3.93 8.87
C PHE A 448 18.68 -5.44 9.17
N SER A 449 19.71 -6.19 8.76
CA SER A 449 19.76 -7.64 8.98
C SER A 449 19.79 -8.01 10.47
N ALA A 450 20.59 -7.28 11.26
CA ALA A 450 20.65 -7.47 12.71
C ALA A 450 19.32 -7.12 13.40
N SER A 451 18.74 -5.97 13.05
CA SER A 451 17.47 -5.49 13.64
C SER A 451 16.27 -6.32 13.21
N LEU A 452 16.27 -6.88 12.01
CA LEU A 452 15.24 -7.83 11.56
C LEU A 452 15.26 -9.10 12.42
N THR A 453 16.44 -9.57 12.84
CA THR A 453 16.56 -10.70 13.77
C THR A 453 15.95 -10.37 15.14
N ALA A 454 16.20 -9.15 15.64
CA ALA A 454 15.58 -8.67 16.88
C ALA A 454 14.07 -8.52 16.75
N ALA A 455 13.57 -8.03 15.60
CA ALA A 455 12.15 -7.95 15.31
C ALA A 455 11.51 -9.34 15.23
N HIS A 456 12.17 -10.31 14.58
CA HIS A 456 11.73 -11.71 14.52
C HIS A 456 11.52 -12.35 15.90
N ALA A 457 12.42 -12.07 16.85
CA ALA A 457 12.26 -12.57 18.22
C ALA A 457 10.99 -12.01 18.91
N ARG A 458 10.51 -10.83 18.50
CA ARG A 458 9.33 -10.16 19.05
C ARG A 458 8.07 -10.34 18.20
N MET A 459 8.17 -10.99 17.03
CA MET A 459 7.05 -11.23 16.11
C MET A 459 5.81 -11.87 16.73
N PRO A 460 5.90 -12.82 17.68
CA PRO A 460 4.70 -13.39 18.30
C PRO A 460 3.80 -12.35 18.98
N ALA A 461 4.37 -11.22 19.42
CA ALA A 461 3.63 -10.11 20.02
C ALA A 461 3.16 -9.05 19.00
N MET A 462 3.58 -9.14 17.73
CA MET A 462 3.23 -8.21 16.66
C MET A 462 1.93 -8.63 15.96
N ALA A 463 1.17 -7.66 15.47
CA ALA A 463 -0.01 -7.94 14.68
C ALA A 463 0.31 -8.72 13.38
N PRO A 464 -0.62 -9.56 12.86
CA PRO A 464 -0.46 -10.27 11.59
C PRO A 464 -0.07 -9.36 10.41
N ALA A 465 -0.69 -8.17 10.31
CA ALA A 465 -0.36 -7.18 9.28
C ALA A 465 1.08 -6.68 9.39
N THR A 466 1.51 -6.36 10.62
CA THR A 466 2.88 -5.96 10.96
C THR A 466 3.89 -7.02 10.52
N ARG A 467 3.64 -8.28 10.87
CA ARG A 467 4.50 -9.42 10.50
C ARG A 467 4.60 -9.61 9.00
N THR A 468 3.46 -9.55 8.31
CA THR A 468 3.40 -9.66 6.85
C THR A 468 4.25 -8.56 6.20
N THR A 469 4.05 -7.32 6.65
CA THR A 469 4.80 -6.15 6.19
C THR A 469 6.32 -6.31 6.36
N LEU A 470 6.77 -6.73 7.56
CA LEU A 470 8.18 -6.94 7.84
C LEU A 470 8.80 -8.06 6.98
N HIS A 471 8.06 -9.14 6.74
CA HIS A 471 8.52 -10.21 5.85
C HIS A 471 8.61 -9.77 4.39
N GLU A 472 7.65 -8.98 3.91
CA GLU A 472 7.65 -8.45 2.55
C GLU A 472 8.85 -7.53 2.30
N ILE A 473 9.11 -6.58 3.22
CA ILE A 473 10.25 -5.69 3.07
C ILE A 473 11.59 -6.44 3.18
N ALA A 474 11.69 -7.44 4.06
CA ALA A 474 12.86 -8.30 4.13
C ALA A 474 13.13 -9.04 2.81
N ALA A 475 12.08 -9.61 2.21
CA ALA A 475 12.19 -10.29 0.92
C ALA A 475 12.59 -9.33 -0.21
N GLU A 476 12.15 -8.06 -0.14
CA GLU A 476 12.54 -7.03 -1.10
C GLU A 476 14.01 -6.65 -0.98
N VAL A 477 14.44 -6.32 0.25
CA VAL A 477 15.84 -6.02 0.56
C VAL A 477 16.73 -7.17 0.09
N GLN A 478 16.31 -8.41 0.34
CA GLN A 478 17.02 -9.60 -0.10
C GLN A 478 17.19 -9.61 -1.63
N ARG A 479 16.10 -9.39 -2.36
CA ARG A 479 16.07 -9.43 -3.83
C ARG A 479 16.96 -8.35 -4.46
N HIS A 480 17.04 -7.18 -3.85
CA HIS A 480 17.70 -6.00 -4.43
C HIS A 480 19.14 -5.78 -3.94
N THR A 481 19.54 -6.48 -2.87
CA THR A 481 20.88 -6.37 -2.31
C THR A 481 21.72 -7.61 -2.58
N PHE A 482 21.09 -8.79 -2.63
CA PHE A 482 21.78 -10.09 -2.63
C PHE A 482 21.57 -10.89 -3.93
N ASP A 483 21.03 -10.28 -4.98
CA ASP A 483 21.29 -10.79 -6.32
C ASP A 483 22.78 -10.63 -6.65
N THR A 484 23.29 -11.48 -7.54
CA THR A 484 24.73 -11.67 -7.78
C THR A 484 25.46 -10.41 -8.27
N HIS A 485 24.72 -9.36 -8.65
CA HIS A 485 25.27 -8.11 -9.17
C HIS A 485 25.34 -7.02 -8.08
N GLY A 486 24.33 -6.87 -7.21
CA GLY A 486 24.27 -5.76 -6.22
C GLY A 486 25.34 -5.82 -5.13
N LEU A 487 25.60 -7.01 -4.57
CA LEU A 487 26.59 -7.20 -3.50
C LEU A 487 28.03 -7.11 -4.04
N VAL A 488 28.30 -7.74 -5.20
CA VAL A 488 29.61 -7.71 -5.86
C VAL A 488 29.97 -6.27 -6.26
N HIS A 489 29.00 -5.47 -6.70
CA HIS A 489 29.25 -4.08 -7.09
C HIS A 489 29.48 -3.16 -5.89
N SER A 490 28.81 -3.42 -4.75
CA SER A 490 29.01 -2.68 -3.50
C SER A 490 30.36 -3.01 -2.85
N LEU A 491 30.77 -4.28 -2.83
CA LEU A 491 32.06 -4.72 -2.29
C LEU A 491 33.24 -4.26 -3.16
N ARG A 492 33.11 -4.29 -4.50
CA ARG A 492 34.11 -3.74 -5.43
C ARG A 492 34.26 -2.23 -5.31
N ALA A 493 33.18 -1.48 -5.08
CA ALA A 493 33.24 -0.03 -4.87
C ALA A 493 34.04 0.36 -3.61
N LEU A 494 34.12 -0.54 -2.62
CA LEU A 494 34.89 -0.39 -1.38
C LEU A 494 36.31 -0.98 -1.48
N GLY A 495 36.75 -1.43 -2.67
CA GLY A 495 38.08 -2.01 -2.88
C GLY A 495 38.30 -3.39 -2.23
N GLN A 496 37.23 -4.09 -1.86
CA GLN A 496 37.29 -5.40 -1.22
C GLN A 496 37.05 -6.50 -2.26
N ASP A 497 38.01 -7.41 -2.44
CA ASP A 497 37.88 -8.59 -3.30
C ASP A 497 37.40 -9.78 -2.46
N VAL A 498 36.11 -10.10 -2.52
CA VAL A 498 35.48 -11.13 -1.67
C VAL A 498 34.86 -12.20 -2.56
N ASP A 499 35.14 -13.47 -2.25
CA ASP A 499 34.54 -14.63 -2.94
C ASP A 499 33.02 -14.69 -2.67
N PRO A 500 32.16 -14.59 -3.71
CA PRO A 500 30.70 -14.67 -3.59
C PRO A 500 30.20 -15.92 -2.86
N ARG A 501 30.97 -17.02 -2.88
CA ARG A 501 30.62 -18.27 -2.20
C ARG A 501 30.80 -18.21 -0.69
N ALA A 502 31.76 -17.43 -0.18
CA ALA A 502 31.99 -17.29 1.26
C ALA A 502 30.85 -16.53 1.96
N VAL A 503 30.26 -15.53 1.29
CA VAL A 503 29.12 -14.75 1.82
C VAL A 503 27.82 -15.55 1.79
N THR A 504 27.62 -16.36 0.75
CA THR A 504 26.44 -17.24 0.62
C THR A 504 26.38 -18.29 1.75
N ILE A 505 27.55 -18.74 2.25
CA ILE A 505 27.65 -19.76 3.30
C ILE A 505 27.32 -19.22 4.70
N ALA A 506 27.63 -17.95 5.00
CA ALA A 506 27.31 -17.33 6.28
C ALA A 506 25.79 -17.10 6.49
N LEU A 507 25.01 -17.01 5.41
CA LEU A 507 23.57 -16.73 5.42
C LEU A 507 22.70 -17.97 5.10
N ALA A 508 23.32 -19.14 4.88
CA ALA A 508 22.61 -20.39 4.56
C ALA A 508 22.09 -21.15 5.80
N HIS A 509 22.09 -20.55 6.99
CA HIS A 509 21.32 -21.04 8.12
C HIS A 509 19.98 -20.32 8.19
N GLU A 510 19.04 -20.81 7.37
CA GLU A 510 17.63 -21.06 7.72
C GLU A 510 16.84 -21.40 6.45
N LYS A 511 16.79 -22.70 6.11
CA LYS A 511 15.62 -23.23 5.40
C LYS A 511 14.47 -23.26 6.42
N PRO A 512 13.25 -22.82 6.09
CA PRO A 512 12.09 -23.15 6.90
C PRO A 512 11.97 -24.68 6.96
N ALA A 513 11.78 -25.23 8.16
CA ALA A 513 11.45 -26.64 8.31
C ALA A 513 10.19 -26.97 7.48
N PRO A 514 10.15 -28.09 6.75
CA PRO A 514 8.94 -28.49 6.07
C PRO A 514 7.85 -28.77 7.11
N SER A 515 6.65 -28.23 6.88
CA SER A 515 5.47 -28.50 7.68
C SER A 515 5.26 -30.00 7.83
N SER A 516 5.36 -30.50 9.06
CA SER A 516 4.93 -31.85 9.42
C SER A 516 3.41 -31.95 9.27
N ALA A 517 2.94 -32.46 8.14
CA ALA A 517 1.66 -33.16 8.10
C ALA A 517 1.83 -34.50 8.85
N PRO A 518 0.82 -34.99 9.58
CA PRO A 518 0.93 -36.26 10.28
C PRO A 518 1.08 -37.41 9.27
N SER A 519 2.12 -38.22 9.43
CA SER A 519 2.34 -39.41 8.62
C SER A 519 1.37 -40.51 9.04
N ILE A 520 0.72 -41.13 8.05
CA ILE A 520 0.14 -42.46 8.18
C ILE A 520 1.07 -43.43 7.45
N ASN A 521 1.58 -44.36 8.25
CA ASN A 521 2.20 -45.65 7.95
C ASN A 521 3.48 -45.74 7.10
N ALA A 522 4.53 -46.13 7.82
CA ALA A 522 5.75 -46.76 7.35
C ALA A 522 5.49 -48.18 6.81
N SER A 523 6.30 -48.61 5.83
CA SER A 523 7.24 -49.74 6.00
C SER A 523 8.12 -49.93 4.74
N PRO A 524 9.31 -50.54 4.92
CA PRO A 524 10.55 -50.10 4.26
C PRO A 524 11.07 -51.10 3.24
N GLN A 525 11.94 -50.67 2.31
CA GLN A 525 13.04 -51.54 1.86
C GLN A 525 14.20 -50.81 1.16
N THR A 526 15.36 -50.89 1.84
CA THR A 526 16.69 -51.27 1.34
C THR A 526 17.42 -50.41 0.28
N THR A 527 18.37 -49.63 0.80
CA THR A 527 19.79 -49.56 0.40
C THR A 527 20.25 -50.32 -0.87
N ARG A 528 20.83 -49.58 -1.84
CA ARG A 528 22.25 -49.80 -2.21
C ARG A 528 22.83 -48.65 -3.05
N ALA A 529 24.10 -48.39 -2.78
CA ALA A 529 24.93 -47.35 -3.34
C ALA A 529 25.37 -47.61 -4.80
N THR A 530 25.62 -46.49 -5.49
CA THR A 530 26.65 -46.20 -6.51
C THR A 530 27.27 -47.37 -7.29
N LEU A 531 27.24 -47.30 -8.62
CA LEU A 531 28.45 -47.23 -9.46
C LEU A 531 28.12 -46.87 -10.92
N SER A 532 29.14 -46.31 -11.54
CA SER A 532 29.22 -45.62 -12.81
C SER A 532 29.23 -46.51 -14.05
N SER A 533 29.15 -45.81 -15.19
CA SER A 533 29.78 -46.05 -16.49
C SER A 533 29.10 -46.97 -17.51
N SER A 534 28.78 -46.31 -18.63
CA SER A 534 28.99 -46.70 -20.03
C SER A 534 28.38 -48.00 -20.56
N GLY A 535 27.62 -47.84 -21.65
CA GLY A 535 27.89 -48.61 -22.86
C GLY A 535 26.80 -49.55 -23.35
N PHE A 536 26.26 -49.17 -24.50
CA PHE A 536 25.83 -50.05 -25.59
C PHE A 536 24.50 -50.82 -25.53
N TRP A 537 23.87 -50.76 -26.71
CA TRP A 537 22.61 -51.33 -27.14
C TRP A 537 22.54 -52.86 -27.01
N SER A 538 21.34 -53.40 -26.74
CA SER A 538 20.62 -54.36 -27.62
C SER A 538 19.34 -54.87 -26.94
N ARG A 539 18.21 -54.73 -27.64
CA ARG A 539 16.93 -55.44 -27.47
C ARG A 539 17.04 -56.89 -28.03
N PRO A 540 16.00 -57.75 -28.05
CA PRO A 540 14.80 -57.91 -27.21
C PRO A 540 14.43 -59.41 -26.96
N THR A 541 13.18 -59.65 -26.51
CA THR A 541 12.34 -60.87 -26.54
C THR A 541 12.45 -61.79 -25.32
N SER A 542 11.41 -62.42 -24.76
CA SER A 542 10.00 -62.69 -25.12
C SER A 542 9.24 -63.02 -23.82
N CYS A 543 7.98 -62.60 -23.61
CA CYS A 543 6.75 -63.40 -23.79
C CYS A 543 6.95 -64.89 -23.40
N SER A 544 6.22 -65.53 -22.48
CA SER A 544 4.76 -65.57 -22.29
C SER A 544 4.42 -66.69 -21.29
N GLY A 545 3.17 -66.72 -20.79
CA GLY A 545 2.49 -67.94 -20.32
C GLY A 545 2.33 -68.03 -18.80
N HIS A 546 1.22 -67.57 -18.20
CA HIS A 546 -0.07 -68.26 -17.98
C HIS A 546 -0.04 -69.51 -17.07
N GLN A 547 -1.10 -69.59 -16.25
CA GLN A 547 -1.66 -70.72 -15.48
C GLN A 547 -1.26 -70.76 -13.98
N LEU A 548 -2.12 -71.08 -13.01
CA LEU A 548 -3.55 -71.46 -12.91
C LEU A 548 -3.94 -71.37 -11.42
N ILE A 549 -5.19 -70.94 -11.16
CA ILE A 549 -6.19 -71.49 -10.21
C ILE A 549 -5.72 -72.02 -8.83
N SER A 550 -6.30 -71.46 -7.75
CA SER A 550 -7.19 -72.19 -6.82
C SER A 550 -7.71 -71.29 -5.68
N GLN A 551 -9.04 -71.29 -5.50
CA GLN A 551 -9.76 -70.72 -4.34
C GLN A 551 -9.80 -71.73 -3.16
N PRO A 552 -10.65 -71.53 -2.12
CA PRO A 552 -10.45 -70.77 -0.88
C PRO A 552 -10.50 -71.75 0.34
N PRO A 553 -10.67 -71.32 1.61
CA PRO A 553 -12.02 -71.01 2.12
C PRO A 553 -12.12 -69.94 3.22
N THR A 554 -13.39 -69.58 3.43
CA THR A 554 -14.11 -68.86 4.49
C THR A 554 -13.81 -69.21 5.95
N SER A 555 -13.91 -68.20 6.83
CA SER A 555 -14.74 -68.12 8.07
C SER A 555 -14.30 -66.85 8.83
N ILE A 556 -15.10 -65.79 8.90
CA ILE A 556 -16.16 -65.47 9.87
C ILE A 556 -15.73 -65.67 11.33
N GLY A 557 -15.66 -64.55 12.03
CA GLY A 557 -15.57 -64.34 13.47
C GLY A 557 -15.61 -62.84 13.73
#